data_AF-A0A961I808-F1
#
_entry.id   AF-A0A961I808-F1
#
_cell.length_a   1.000
_cell.length_b   1.000
_cell.length_c   1.000
_cell.angle_alpha   90.00
_cell.angle_beta   90.00
_cell.angle_gamma   90.00
#
_symmetry.space_group_name_H-M   'P 1'
#
loop_
_entity.id
_entity.type
_entity.pdbx_description
1 polymer ?
#
loop_
_entity_poly.entity_id
_entity_poly.type
_entity_poly.pdbx_seq_one_letter_code
_entity_poly.pdbx_strand_id
1 'polypeptide(L)'
;MLHPFGDDPDEHDARRRSREMLLEKSSNFTDGEYDEQNDFSARDVKDHRDFVRSIDLVLRPHFSSAELVEDQFYAGSHSPQIRSLVEQHGERLKPALEKIKKSYRIYIETASDAPLEREARRLSRRYFEEEPDANQLNFLKLKRYYEKVRTFNDIARTEWREVSKDIDTLIVINETRQLARKIDQQFIRPLALLIRQTDSFLDEMRMHIRVNNENVDPITRSRKIDIQYNPGIRYNIAAMLGLSDETESNTVTAEAPVEEEDNENRDFEGSLAANIVLETREHKLNRASIISVPILGSRDWNRTPHYRFEVPLVYFEQCVETFKKSYHVNIEEDNIKGPMNAAAAQVLKGQSDDVIVQYQQLITSILDDAAEKILDKDFPGLAKPEVFLYHCGATVLYRITLKYLRAQQLGEMFYLDANQNTSREFPEEIIKKILIDWWKKYFQDVAGENVDSYLTYSRQLEMVKREYRILYEEGVQMRKKEQPGVTYLGVEKWLRDNRNRVFGPRK
;
A
#
# COMPACT_ATOMS: atom_id res chain seq x y z
N MET A 1 -22.59 83.88 13.33
CA MET A 1 -21.31 84.13 12.64
C MET A 1 -20.54 82.83 12.65
N LEU A 2 -20.57 82.08 11.54
CA LEU A 2 -19.79 80.86 11.36
C LEU A 2 -18.66 81.20 10.38
N HIS A 3 -17.43 81.13 10.86
CA HIS A 3 -16.22 81.24 10.05
C HIS A 3 -16.06 79.96 9.20
N PRO A 4 -15.61 80.07 7.94
CA PRO A 4 -15.30 78.91 7.12
C PRO A 4 -13.91 78.38 7.51
N PHE A 5 -13.83 77.08 7.79
CA PHE A 5 -12.56 76.37 7.88
C PHE A 5 -11.98 76.26 6.48
N GLY A 6 -10.81 76.88 6.28
CA GLY A 6 -10.00 76.70 5.07
C GLY A 6 -9.35 75.33 5.10
N ASP A 7 -9.50 74.58 4.02
CA ASP A 7 -8.80 73.33 3.79
C ASP A 7 -7.29 73.60 3.75
N ASP A 8 -6.56 72.88 4.59
CA ASP A 8 -5.12 72.97 4.72
C ASP A 8 -4.45 72.37 3.47
N PRO A 9 -3.75 73.16 2.64
CA PRO A 9 -3.18 72.69 1.37
C PRO A 9 -2.18 71.53 1.55
N ASP A 10 -1.59 71.38 2.74
CA ASP A 10 -0.67 70.30 3.06
C ASP A 10 -1.38 68.94 3.20
N GLU A 11 -2.66 68.91 3.58
CA GLU A 11 -3.44 67.66 3.69
C GLU A 11 -3.87 67.14 2.31
N HIS A 12 -4.12 68.05 1.37
CA HIS A 12 -4.45 67.71 0.00
C HIS A 12 -3.22 67.13 -0.75
N ASP A 13 -2.03 67.67 -0.47
CA ASP A 13 -0.76 67.17 -1.03
C ASP A 13 -0.35 65.82 -0.43
N ALA A 14 -0.60 65.59 0.87
CA ALA A 14 -0.39 64.30 1.50
C ALA A 14 -1.28 63.20 0.90
N ARG A 15 -2.56 63.50 0.63
CA ARG A 15 -3.48 62.57 -0.03
C ARG A 15 -3.09 62.29 -1.48
N ARG A 16 -2.57 63.30 -2.18
CA ARG A 16 -2.10 63.14 -3.57
C ARG A 16 -0.85 62.25 -3.64
N ARG A 17 0.14 62.46 -2.77
CA ARG A 17 1.34 61.60 -2.69
C ARG A 17 1.01 60.17 -2.26
N SER A 18 0.04 59.99 -1.36
CA SER A 18 -0.40 58.65 -0.96
C SER A 18 -1.13 57.91 -2.09
N ARG A 19 -1.82 58.65 -2.97
CA ARG A 19 -2.49 58.09 -4.15
C ARG A 19 -1.51 57.79 -5.29
N GLU A 20 -0.48 58.61 -5.47
CA GLU A 20 0.61 58.36 -6.42
C GLU A 20 1.46 57.15 -6.00
N MET A 21 1.78 56.98 -4.71
CA MET A 21 2.46 55.76 -4.22
C MET A 21 1.63 54.48 -4.38
N LEU A 22 0.30 54.57 -4.31
CA LEU A 22 -0.59 53.42 -4.55
C LEU A 22 -0.71 53.10 -6.04
N LEU A 23 -0.61 54.11 -6.92
CA LEU A 23 -0.61 53.94 -8.36
C LEU A 23 0.75 53.41 -8.89
N GLU A 24 1.88 53.88 -8.36
CA GLU A 24 3.22 53.33 -8.67
C GLU A 24 3.40 51.89 -8.18
N LYS A 25 2.77 51.50 -7.06
CA LYS A 25 2.72 50.09 -6.64
C LYS A 25 1.81 49.21 -7.50
N SER A 26 0.85 49.81 -8.22
CA SER A 26 -0.02 49.11 -9.17
C SER A 26 0.53 49.04 -10.60
N SER A 27 1.46 49.94 -10.98
CA SER A 27 2.07 49.96 -12.32
C SER A 27 3.36 49.14 -12.45
N ASN A 28 3.90 48.60 -11.36
CA ASN A 28 5.00 47.64 -11.37
C ASN A 28 4.52 46.17 -11.44
N PHE A 29 3.27 45.93 -11.82
CA PHE A 29 2.65 44.59 -11.92
C PHE A 29 2.25 44.19 -13.35
N THR A 30 2.71 44.92 -14.36
CA THR A 30 2.49 44.59 -15.77
C THR A 30 3.75 44.92 -16.56
N ASP A 31 4.67 43.97 -16.57
CA ASP A 31 5.62 43.65 -17.66
C ASP A 31 6.67 42.68 -17.10
N GLY A 32 6.18 41.49 -16.78
CA GLY A 32 6.97 40.29 -16.76
C GLY A 32 6.14 39.28 -17.52
N GLU A 33 6.52 38.99 -18.76
CA GLU A 33 6.13 37.75 -19.42
C GLU A 33 6.55 36.62 -18.47
N TYR A 34 5.59 36.19 -17.65
CA TYR A 34 5.70 35.00 -16.84
C TYR A 34 5.74 33.84 -17.82
N ASP A 35 6.91 33.24 -17.92
CA ASP A 35 7.21 32.04 -18.67
C ASP A 35 6.47 30.85 -18.03
N GLU A 36 5.13 30.84 -18.13
CA GLU A 36 4.23 29.80 -17.61
C GLU A 36 4.46 28.43 -18.27
N GLN A 37 5.27 28.37 -19.33
CA GLN A 37 5.67 27.11 -19.97
C GLN A 37 6.87 26.44 -19.29
N ASN A 38 7.67 27.15 -18.49
CA ASN A 38 8.87 26.59 -17.85
C ASN A 38 8.68 26.15 -16.39
N ASP A 39 7.67 26.64 -15.68
CA ASP A 39 7.40 26.23 -14.28
C ASP A 39 6.44 25.03 -14.14
N PHE A 40 5.79 24.63 -15.25
CA PHE A 40 5.01 23.38 -15.31
C PHE A 40 5.91 22.14 -15.44
N SER A 41 7.00 22.23 -16.22
CA SER A 41 7.84 21.07 -16.52
C SER A 41 8.68 20.57 -15.33
N ALA A 42 9.10 21.48 -14.43
CA ALA A 42 9.93 21.12 -13.27
C ALA A 42 9.14 20.50 -12.10
N ARG A 43 7.82 20.73 -12.02
CA ARG A 43 6.93 20.07 -11.06
C ARG A 43 6.52 18.67 -11.51
N ASP A 44 6.30 18.46 -12.81
CA ASP A 44 5.85 17.18 -13.36
C ASP A 44 6.93 16.07 -13.25
N VAL A 45 8.21 16.38 -13.46
CA VAL A 45 9.32 15.41 -13.31
C VAL A 45 9.47 14.87 -11.87
N LYS A 46 9.00 15.62 -10.86
CA LYS A 46 9.05 15.19 -9.46
C LYS A 46 7.90 14.23 -9.09
N ASP A 47 6.77 14.31 -9.79
CA ASP A 47 5.56 13.51 -9.57
C ASP A 47 5.63 12.11 -10.22
N HIS A 48 6.52 11.88 -11.19
CA HIS A 48 6.64 10.58 -11.87
C HIS A 48 7.58 9.57 -11.19
N ARG A 49 8.27 9.96 -10.10
CA ARG A 49 9.12 9.04 -9.33
C ARG A 49 8.37 7.84 -8.76
N ASP A 50 7.08 8.02 -8.46
CA ASP A 50 6.20 6.93 -8.01
C ASP A 50 6.05 5.83 -9.07
N PHE A 51 6.12 6.19 -10.36
CA PHE A 51 6.03 5.26 -11.50
C PHE A 51 7.37 4.58 -11.84
N VAL A 52 8.47 4.96 -11.17
CA VAL A 52 9.73 4.18 -11.16
C VAL A 52 9.54 2.88 -10.37
N ARG A 53 8.62 2.87 -9.40
CA ARG A 53 8.20 1.66 -8.68
C ARG A 53 7.23 0.86 -9.55
N SER A 54 7.00 -0.41 -9.21
CA SER A 54 6.00 -1.23 -9.93
C SER A 54 4.63 -0.52 -9.90
N ILE A 55 4.19 -0.08 -11.07
CA ILE A 55 2.97 0.70 -11.32
C ILE A 55 1.69 0.00 -10.83
N ASP A 56 1.75 -1.32 -10.66
CA ASP A 56 0.75 -2.14 -9.98
C ASP A 56 0.40 -1.54 -8.62
N LEU A 57 1.39 -1.00 -7.93
CA LEU A 57 1.26 -0.41 -6.60
C LEU A 57 0.73 1.02 -6.67
N VAL A 58 1.08 1.75 -7.72
CA VAL A 58 0.61 3.11 -7.97
C VAL A 58 -0.88 3.11 -8.29
N LEU A 59 -1.35 2.10 -9.04
CA LEU A 59 -2.74 1.97 -9.46
C LEU A 59 -3.61 1.18 -8.49
N ARG A 60 -3.02 0.48 -7.51
CA ARG A 60 -3.73 -0.24 -6.44
C ARG A 60 -4.80 0.57 -5.71
N PRO A 61 -4.62 1.88 -5.43
CA PRO A 61 -5.65 2.69 -4.77
C PRO A 61 -7.01 2.62 -5.48
N HIS A 62 -7.07 2.39 -6.80
CA HIS A 62 -8.34 2.17 -7.49
C HIS A 62 -9.08 0.93 -6.97
N PHE A 63 -8.37 -0.17 -6.71
CA PHE A 63 -8.95 -1.39 -6.20
C PHE A 63 -9.34 -1.24 -4.72
N SER A 64 -8.41 -0.81 -3.87
CA SER A 64 -8.67 -0.71 -2.43
C SER A 64 -9.74 0.30 -2.09
N SER A 65 -9.77 1.45 -2.80
CA SER A 65 -10.84 2.43 -2.60
C SER A 65 -12.18 1.92 -3.10
N ALA A 66 -12.21 1.14 -4.19
CA ALA A 66 -13.46 0.55 -4.66
C ALA A 66 -14.07 -0.42 -3.62
N GLU A 67 -13.23 -1.24 -2.97
CA GLU A 67 -13.66 -2.09 -1.85
C GLU A 67 -14.17 -1.26 -0.66
N LEU A 68 -13.44 -0.22 -0.26
CA LEU A 68 -13.84 0.62 0.89
C LEU A 68 -15.13 1.40 0.63
N VAL A 69 -15.33 1.91 -0.58
CA VAL A 69 -16.56 2.61 -0.96
C VAL A 69 -17.74 1.63 -0.91
N GLU A 70 -17.56 0.42 -1.45
CA GLU A 70 -18.58 -0.61 -1.38
C GLU A 70 -18.90 -1.00 0.07
N ASP A 71 -17.87 -1.26 0.88
CA ASP A 71 -18.02 -1.58 2.30
C ASP A 71 -18.75 -0.44 3.04
N GLN A 72 -18.38 0.82 2.83
CA GLN A 72 -19.01 1.95 3.52
C GLN A 72 -20.48 2.17 3.11
N PHE A 73 -20.86 1.87 1.87
CA PHE A 73 -22.25 2.04 1.45
C PHE A 73 -23.14 0.84 1.77
N TYR A 74 -22.58 -0.38 1.75
CA TYR A 74 -23.33 -1.62 1.85
C TYR A 74 -23.06 -2.43 3.14
N ALA A 75 -22.20 -1.96 4.05
CA ALA A 75 -21.98 -2.61 5.34
C ALA A 75 -23.26 -2.67 6.18
N GLY A 76 -23.37 -3.76 6.95
CA GLY A 76 -24.50 -4.04 7.84
C GLY A 76 -24.68 -3.07 9.01
N SER A 77 -23.83 -2.05 9.15
CA SER A 77 -23.84 -1.05 10.22
C SER A 77 -24.76 0.15 9.96
N HIS A 78 -25.18 0.40 8.72
CA HIS A 78 -26.05 1.56 8.41
C HIS A 78 -27.53 1.25 8.64
N SER A 79 -28.32 2.28 8.95
CA SER A 79 -29.77 2.12 9.12
C SER A 79 -30.41 1.55 7.84
N PRO A 80 -31.48 0.75 7.95
CA PRO A 80 -32.18 0.21 6.78
C PRO A 80 -32.63 1.30 5.78
N GLN A 81 -32.93 2.49 6.28
CA GLN A 81 -33.31 3.66 5.48
C GLN A 81 -32.16 4.16 4.59
N ILE A 82 -30.95 4.29 5.13
CA ILE A 82 -29.77 4.69 4.34
C ILE A 82 -29.47 3.67 3.25
N ARG A 83 -29.56 2.37 3.57
CA ARG A 83 -29.33 1.31 2.57
C ARG A 83 -30.35 1.35 1.45
N SER A 84 -31.64 1.49 1.77
CA SER A 84 -32.69 1.62 0.76
C SER A 84 -32.48 2.84 -0.15
N LEU A 85 -32.04 3.97 0.40
CA LEU A 85 -31.77 5.18 -0.39
C LEU A 85 -30.54 5.01 -1.29
N VAL A 86 -29.49 4.35 -0.78
CA VAL A 86 -28.28 4.04 -1.57
C VAL A 86 -28.60 3.04 -2.68
N GLU A 87 -29.41 2.03 -2.41
CA GLU A 87 -29.85 1.07 -3.44
C GLU A 87 -30.73 1.73 -4.50
N GLN A 88 -31.62 2.65 -4.10
CA GLN A 88 -32.53 3.37 -5.00
C GLN A 88 -31.83 4.42 -5.86
N HIS A 89 -30.86 5.15 -5.29
CA HIS A 89 -30.22 6.30 -5.95
C HIS A 89 -28.79 6.02 -6.43
N GLY A 90 -28.20 4.88 -6.04
CA GLY A 90 -26.86 4.44 -6.41
C GLY A 90 -26.87 3.13 -7.20
N GLU A 91 -27.88 2.90 -8.05
CA GLU A 91 -28.01 1.68 -8.85
C GLU A 91 -26.76 1.36 -9.69
N ARG A 92 -25.98 2.37 -10.10
CA ARG A 92 -24.77 2.22 -10.91
C ARG A 92 -23.50 2.09 -10.07
N LEU A 93 -23.56 2.46 -8.80
CA LEU A 93 -22.42 2.46 -7.87
C LEU A 93 -21.78 1.07 -7.80
N LYS A 94 -22.56 0.05 -7.42
CA LYS A 94 -22.04 -1.31 -7.26
C LYS A 94 -21.51 -1.91 -8.58
N PRO A 95 -22.24 -1.84 -9.72
CA PRO A 95 -21.69 -2.27 -11.01
C PRO A 95 -20.39 -1.56 -11.41
N ALA A 96 -20.28 -0.25 -11.19
CA ALA A 96 -19.09 0.53 -11.54
C ALA A 96 -17.88 0.13 -10.67
N LEU A 97 -18.08 -0.03 -9.36
CA LEU A 97 -17.04 -0.48 -8.42
C LEU A 97 -16.55 -1.89 -8.77
N GLU A 98 -17.46 -2.82 -9.07
CA GLU A 98 -17.09 -4.17 -9.54
C GLU A 98 -16.29 -4.15 -10.84
N LYS A 99 -16.67 -3.26 -11.76
CA LYS A 99 -15.96 -3.12 -13.04
C LYS A 99 -14.54 -2.58 -12.84
N ILE A 100 -14.34 -1.61 -11.95
CA ILE A 100 -13.01 -1.12 -11.56
C ILE A 100 -12.17 -2.26 -10.99
N LYS A 101 -12.73 -3.02 -10.02
CA LYS A 101 -12.03 -4.15 -9.39
C LYS A 101 -11.64 -5.22 -10.41
N LYS A 102 -12.57 -5.62 -11.29
CA LYS A 102 -12.32 -6.60 -12.36
C LYS A 102 -11.26 -6.11 -13.35
N SER A 103 -11.34 -4.86 -13.80
CA SER A 103 -10.36 -4.29 -14.74
C SER A 103 -8.98 -4.17 -14.12
N TYR A 104 -8.87 -3.84 -12.84
CA TYR A 104 -7.60 -3.84 -12.12
C TYR A 104 -6.98 -5.25 -12.03
N ARG A 105 -7.78 -6.29 -11.73
CA ARG A 105 -7.30 -7.68 -11.72
C ARG A 105 -6.73 -8.09 -13.07
N ILE A 106 -7.46 -7.84 -14.16
CA ILE A 106 -7.01 -8.11 -15.54
C ILE A 106 -5.70 -7.37 -15.83
N TYR A 107 -5.61 -6.11 -15.41
CA TYR A 107 -4.41 -5.30 -15.59
C TYR A 107 -3.20 -5.94 -14.89
N ILE A 108 -3.30 -6.30 -13.61
CA ILE A 108 -2.20 -6.93 -12.86
C ILE A 108 -1.78 -8.27 -13.45
N GLU A 109 -2.74 -9.08 -13.89
CA GLU A 109 -2.49 -10.38 -14.52
C GLU A 109 -1.73 -10.25 -15.84
N THR A 110 -1.91 -9.14 -16.55
CA THR A 110 -1.44 -9.00 -17.93
C THR A 110 -0.28 -8.02 -18.10
N ALA A 111 -0.07 -7.10 -17.15
CA ALA A 111 0.93 -6.03 -17.20
C ALA A 111 2.16 -6.27 -16.29
N SER A 112 2.28 -7.43 -15.66
CA SER A 112 3.49 -7.81 -14.92
C SER A 112 4.64 -8.24 -15.85
N ASP A 113 5.88 -8.19 -15.36
CA ASP A 113 7.10 -8.40 -16.16
C ASP A 113 7.11 -9.72 -16.93
N ALA A 114 6.72 -10.82 -16.30
CA ALA A 114 6.77 -12.12 -16.96
C ALA A 114 5.71 -12.29 -18.08
N PRO A 115 4.43 -11.92 -17.90
CA PRO A 115 3.47 -11.82 -19.01
C PRO A 115 3.93 -10.89 -20.13
N LEU A 116 4.45 -9.70 -19.79
CA LEU A 116 4.96 -8.75 -20.78
C LEU A 116 6.14 -9.33 -21.55
N GLU A 117 7.04 -10.04 -20.89
CA GLU A 117 8.18 -10.69 -21.53
C GLU A 117 7.75 -11.81 -22.47
N ARG A 118 6.80 -12.66 -22.07
CA ARG A 118 6.25 -13.69 -22.95
C ARG A 118 5.55 -13.08 -24.17
N GLU A 119 4.78 -12.01 -23.97
CA GLU A 119 4.14 -11.28 -25.06
C GLU A 119 5.18 -10.63 -25.99
N ALA A 120 6.22 -10.00 -25.43
CA ALA A 120 7.30 -9.39 -26.18
C ALA A 120 8.05 -10.43 -27.03
N ARG A 121 8.44 -11.58 -26.46
CA ARG A 121 9.08 -12.67 -27.20
C ARG A 121 8.18 -13.28 -28.29
N ARG A 122 6.86 -13.31 -28.08
CA ARG A 122 5.90 -13.76 -29.10
C ARG A 122 5.81 -12.76 -30.25
N LEU A 123 5.85 -11.47 -29.93
CA LEU A 123 5.73 -10.38 -30.91
C LEU A 123 7.05 -10.11 -31.62
N SER A 124 8.20 -10.39 -30.99
CA SER A 124 9.51 -10.16 -31.57
C SER A 124 9.68 -10.92 -32.87
N ARG A 125 9.23 -12.19 -32.93
CA ARG A 125 9.22 -12.99 -34.18
C ARG A 125 8.40 -12.38 -35.32
N ARG A 126 7.51 -11.43 -35.04
CA ARG A 126 6.70 -10.72 -36.04
C ARG A 126 7.23 -9.31 -36.35
N TYR A 127 7.93 -8.71 -35.41
CA TYR A 127 8.46 -7.34 -35.51
C TYR A 127 9.91 -7.29 -35.99
N PHE A 128 10.66 -8.36 -35.73
CA PHE A 128 12.08 -8.49 -36.02
C PHE A 128 12.30 -9.85 -36.69
N GLU A 129 13.13 -9.86 -37.73
CA GLU A 129 13.45 -11.08 -38.50
C GLU A 129 14.54 -11.94 -37.82
N GLU A 130 15.35 -11.32 -36.95
CA GLU A 130 16.44 -11.93 -36.19
C GLU A 130 16.09 -12.10 -34.70
N GLU A 131 16.95 -12.79 -33.94
CA GLU A 131 16.79 -12.88 -32.49
C GLU A 131 16.88 -11.46 -31.87
N PRO A 132 15.86 -11.03 -31.12
CA PRO A 132 15.79 -9.66 -30.67
C PRO A 132 16.83 -9.37 -29.59
N ASP A 133 17.51 -8.24 -29.71
CA ASP A 133 18.37 -7.73 -28.66
C ASP A 133 17.56 -7.29 -27.42
N ALA A 134 18.25 -7.00 -26.31
CA ALA A 134 17.60 -6.59 -25.06
C ALA A 134 16.75 -5.32 -25.22
N ASN A 135 17.18 -4.35 -26.06
CA ASN A 135 16.48 -3.09 -26.25
C ASN A 135 15.24 -3.25 -27.15
N GLN A 136 15.28 -4.14 -28.14
CA GLN A 136 14.17 -4.55 -29.00
C GLN A 136 13.09 -5.31 -28.21
N LEU A 137 13.49 -6.17 -27.27
CA LEU A 137 12.55 -6.79 -26.34
C LEU A 137 11.93 -5.75 -25.40
N ASN A 138 12.73 -4.82 -24.90
CA ASN A 138 12.28 -3.74 -24.03
C ASN A 138 11.32 -2.78 -24.76
N PHE A 139 11.53 -2.49 -26.05
CA PHE A 139 10.58 -1.77 -26.90
C PHE A 139 9.21 -2.42 -26.92
N LEU A 140 9.15 -3.73 -27.15
CA LEU A 140 7.89 -4.48 -27.18
C LEU A 140 7.23 -4.58 -25.80
N LYS A 141 8.03 -4.73 -24.74
CA LYS A 141 7.53 -4.68 -23.36
C LYS A 141 6.90 -3.33 -23.06
N LEU A 142 7.61 -2.23 -23.35
CA LEU A 142 7.15 -0.87 -23.08
C LEU A 142 5.90 -0.50 -23.90
N LYS A 143 5.82 -0.96 -25.16
CA LYS A 143 4.62 -0.86 -26.00
C LYS A 143 3.40 -1.49 -25.32
N ARG A 144 3.52 -2.75 -24.91
CA ARG A 144 2.41 -3.51 -24.30
C ARG A 144 2.04 -2.98 -22.93
N TYR A 145 3.03 -2.54 -22.19
CA TYR A 145 2.85 -1.89 -20.92
C TYR A 145 2.02 -0.60 -21.08
N TYR A 146 2.38 0.30 -22.00
CA TYR A 146 1.60 1.50 -22.32
C TYR A 146 0.13 1.18 -22.66
N GLU A 147 -0.09 0.24 -23.58
CA GLU A 147 -1.44 -0.17 -23.99
C GLU A 147 -2.30 -0.64 -22.81
N LYS A 148 -1.74 -1.45 -21.91
CA LYS A 148 -2.45 -2.02 -20.76
C LYS A 148 -2.75 -0.97 -19.70
N VAL A 149 -1.78 -0.13 -19.36
CA VAL A 149 -1.95 0.96 -18.39
C VAL A 149 -2.98 1.97 -18.90
N ARG A 150 -2.89 2.39 -20.17
CA ARG A 150 -3.84 3.33 -20.77
C ARG A 150 -5.26 2.75 -20.86
N THR A 151 -5.38 1.48 -21.22
CA THR A 151 -6.69 0.79 -21.24
C THR A 151 -7.32 0.77 -19.85
N PHE A 152 -6.56 0.40 -18.82
CA PHE A 152 -7.05 0.42 -17.45
C PHE A 152 -7.43 1.83 -17.00
N ASN A 153 -6.57 2.83 -17.23
CA ASN A 153 -6.83 4.21 -16.81
C ASN A 153 -8.10 4.79 -17.46
N ASP A 154 -8.34 4.50 -18.73
CA ASP A 154 -9.56 4.94 -19.43
C ASP A 154 -10.83 4.29 -18.84
N ILE A 155 -10.78 3.00 -18.49
CA ILE A 155 -11.89 2.31 -17.82
C ILE A 155 -12.08 2.92 -16.43
N ALA A 156 -11.02 3.01 -15.62
CA ALA A 156 -11.08 3.57 -14.28
C ALA A 156 -11.65 4.99 -14.30
N ARG A 157 -11.19 5.85 -15.21
CA ARG A 157 -11.72 7.21 -15.38
C ARG A 157 -13.22 7.22 -15.68
N THR A 158 -13.67 6.31 -16.55
CA THR A 158 -15.09 6.22 -16.93
C THR A 158 -15.95 5.78 -15.75
N GLU A 159 -15.55 4.71 -15.07
CA GLU A 159 -16.33 4.14 -13.97
C GLU A 159 -16.29 5.04 -12.72
N TRP A 160 -15.15 5.66 -12.39
CA TRP A 160 -15.07 6.61 -11.27
C TRP A 160 -15.91 7.87 -11.51
N ARG A 161 -16.14 8.27 -12.78
CA ARG A 161 -17.10 9.33 -13.11
C ARG A 161 -18.54 8.91 -12.84
N GLU A 162 -18.91 7.66 -13.12
CA GLU A 162 -20.26 7.16 -12.77
C GLU A 162 -20.42 7.09 -11.24
N VAL A 163 -19.42 6.58 -10.53
CA VAL A 163 -19.40 6.58 -9.05
C VAL A 163 -19.53 8.00 -8.48
N SER A 164 -18.82 8.97 -9.05
CA SER A 164 -18.91 10.38 -8.63
C SER A 164 -20.31 10.96 -8.82
N LYS A 165 -21.00 10.65 -9.93
CA LYS A 165 -22.38 11.14 -10.17
C LYS A 165 -23.37 10.59 -9.15
N ASP A 166 -23.24 9.31 -8.81
CA ASP A 166 -24.10 8.67 -7.80
C ASP A 166 -23.82 9.28 -6.42
N ILE A 167 -22.54 9.52 -6.08
CA ILE A 167 -22.16 10.20 -4.85
C ILE A 167 -22.69 11.63 -4.79
N ASP A 168 -22.60 12.40 -5.87
CA ASP A 168 -23.16 13.76 -5.95
C ASP A 168 -24.68 13.75 -5.68
N THR A 169 -25.38 12.76 -6.21
CA THR A 169 -26.82 12.55 -5.95
C THR A 169 -27.07 12.26 -4.46
N LEU A 170 -26.28 11.37 -3.87
CA LEU A 170 -26.37 11.00 -2.45
C LEU A 170 -25.95 12.13 -1.50
N ILE A 171 -25.16 13.11 -1.93
CA ILE A 171 -24.81 14.30 -1.14
C ILE A 171 -26.02 15.23 -0.96
N VAL A 172 -26.91 15.28 -1.95
CA VAL A 172 -28.11 16.13 -1.90
C VAL A 172 -29.13 15.59 -0.89
N ILE A 173 -29.26 14.27 -0.79
CA ILE A 173 -30.20 13.59 0.13
C ILE A 173 -29.72 13.75 1.58
N ASN A 174 -30.59 14.24 2.46
CA ASN A 174 -30.23 14.63 3.84
C ASN A 174 -29.63 13.45 4.65
N GLU A 175 -30.24 12.28 4.50
CA GLU A 175 -29.96 11.06 5.25
C GLU A 175 -28.59 10.46 4.86
N THR A 176 -28.19 10.58 3.60
CA THR A 176 -26.94 10.03 3.06
C THR A 176 -25.82 11.06 2.96
N ARG A 177 -26.13 12.35 3.12
CA ARG A 177 -25.22 13.47 2.89
C ARG A 177 -23.88 13.35 3.59
N GLN A 178 -23.88 13.02 4.88
CA GLN A 178 -22.64 12.97 5.66
C GLN A 178 -21.73 11.84 5.19
N LEU A 179 -22.31 10.65 4.96
CA LEU A 179 -21.60 9.50 4.43
C LEU A 179 -21.03 9.78 3.04
N ALA A 180 -21.87 10.30 2.13
CA ALA A 180 -21.46 10.59 0.76
C ALA A 180 -20.36 11.68 0.70
N ARG A 181 -20.41 12.70 1.56
CA ARG A 181 -19.33 13.71 1.68
C ARG A 181 -18.03 13.12 2.22
N LYS A 182 -18.10 12.23 3.21
CA LYS A 182 -16.92 11.53 3.74
C LYS A 182 -16.25 10.74 2.62
N ILE A 183 -17.05 10.01 1.83
CA ILE A 183 -16.56 9.18 0.73
C ILE A 183 -15.96 10.03 -0.40
N ASP A 184 -16.61 11.13 -0.79
CA ASP A 184 -16.10 12.08 -1.79
C ASP A 184 -14.70 12.59 -1.42
N GLN A 185 -14.55 13.06 -0.18
CA GLN A 185 -13.31 13.65 0.31
C GLN A 185 -12.20 12.60 0.49
N GLN A 186 -12.52 11.44 1.06
CA GLN A 186 -11.52 10.43 1.42
C GLN A 186 -11.06 9.60 0.22
N PHE A 187 -11.93 9.34 -0.76
CA PHE A 187 -11.63 8.39 -1.83
C PHE A 187 -11.72 9.02 -3.22
N ILE A 188 -12.83 9.71 -3.55
CA ILE A 188 -13.09 10.14 -4.92
C ILE A 188 -12.12 11.22 -5.38
N ARG A 189 -11.89 12.26 -4.57
CA ARG A 189 -10.96 13.35 -4.94
C ARG A 189 -9.51 12.87 -5.08
N PRO A 190 -8.93 12.08 -4.15
CA PRO A 190 -7.61 11.51 -4.34
C PRO A 190 -7.48 10.65 -5.61
N LEU A 191 -8.50 9.86 -5.95
CA LEU A 191 -8.50 9.04 -7.15
C LEU A 191 -8.58 9.87 -8.44
N ALA A 192 -9.32 10.98 -8.43
CA ALA A 192 -9.35 11.89 -9.57
C ALA A 192 -7.96 12.52 -9.83
N LEU A 193 -7.20 12.82 -8.78
CA LEU A 193 -5.81 13.26 -8.90
C LEU A 193 -4.91 12.14 -9.47
N LEU A 194 -5.05 10.92 -8.96
CA LEU A 194 -4.29 9.76 -9.45
C LEU A 194 -4.52 9.49 -10.95
N ILE A 195 -5.76 9.60 -11.43
CA ILE A 195 -6.09 9.46 -12.86
C ILE A 195 -5.34 10.50 -13.70
N ARG A 196 -5.31 11.76 -13.24
CA ARG A 196 -4.59 12.85 -13.94
C ARG A 196 -3.08 12.63 -13.95
N GLN A 197 -2.51 12.20 -12.82
CA GLN A 197 -1.09 11.85 -12.74
C GLN A 197 -0.74 10.69 -13.67
N THR A 198 -1.63 9.68 -13.75
CA THR A 198 -1.48 8.55 -14.67
C THR A 198 -1.59 8.99 -16.13
N ASP A 199 -2.46 9.96 -16.44
CA ASP A 199 -2.56 10.52 -17.79
C ASP A 199 -1.30 11.27 -18.22
N SER A 200 -0.79 12.13 -17.34
CA SER A 200 0.46 12.85 -17.56
C SER A 200 1.64 11.87 -17.78
N PHE A 201 1.76 10.84 -16.93
CA PHE A 201 2.76 9.78 -17.11
C PHE A 201 2.64 9.06 -18.45
N LEU A 202 1.40 8.74 -18.87
CA LEU A 202 1.16 8.10 -20.16
C LEU A 202 1.50 9.04 -21.33
N ASP A 203 1.22 10.33 -21.21
CA ASP A 203 1.58 11.29 -22.25
C ASP A 203 3.10 11.42 -22.40
N GLU A 204 3.87 11.40 -21.29
CA GLU A 204 5.33 11.33 -21.34
C GLU A 204 5.83 10.03 -22.00
N MET A 205 5.27 8.88 -21.61
CA MET A 205 5.57 7.59 -22.24
C MET A 205 5.31 7.64 -23.75
N ARG A 206 4.18 8.21 -24.15
CA ARG A 206 3.75 8.34 -25.54
C ARG A 206 4.76 9.14 -26.36
N MET A 207 5.27 10.24 -25.79
CA MET A 207 6.31 11.07 -26.40
C MET A 207 7.65 10.33 -26.50
N HIS A 208 8.06 9.63 -25.45
CA HIS A 208 9.31 8.87 -25.41
C HIS A 208 9.34 7.73 -26.44
N ILE A 209 8.26 6.93 -26.52
CA ILE A 209 8.19 5.80 -27.45
C ILE A 209 7.72 6.19 -28.86
N ARG A 210 7.38 7.47 -29.09
CA ARG A 210 6.92 8.04 -30.36
C ARG A 210 5.72 7.29 -30.95
N VAL A 211 4.61 7.28 -30.23
CA VAL A 211 3.35 6.70 -30.71
C VAL A 211 2.83 7.43 -31.94
N ASN A 212 2.74 6.73 -33.07
CA ASN A 212 2.26 7.28 -34.33
C ASN A 212 0.73 7.39 -34.34
N ASN A 213 0.04 6.30 -33.97
CA ASN A 213 -1.42 6.22 -33.93
C ASN A 213 -1.89 5.42 -32.71
N GLU A 214 -3.06 5.79 -32.18
CA GLU A 214 -3.78 5.02 -31.16
C GLU A 214 -5.14 4.57 -31.70
N ASN A 215 -5.38 3.26 -31.64
CA ASN A 215 -6.64 2.66 -32.04
C ASN A 215 -7.31 2.06 -30.80
N VAL A 216 -8.60 2.32 -30.65
CA VAL A 216 -9.43 1.69 -29.61
C VAL A 216 -10.20 0.55 -30.25
N ASP A 217 -10.04 -0.66 -29.73
CA ASP A 217 -10.87 -1.79 -30.14
C ASP A 217 -12.32 -1.54 -29.71
N PRO A 218 -13.28 -1.48 -30.65
CA PRO A 218 -14.66 -1.11 -30.33
C PRO A 218 -15.38 -2.14 -29.44
N ILE A 219 -14.89 -3.39 -29.42
CA ILE A 219 -15.51 -4.49 -28.66
C ILE A 219 -14.87 -4.60 -27.29
N THR A 220 -13.54 -4.69 -27.24
CA THR A 220 -12.82 -4.91 -25.97
C THR A 220 -12.48 -3.63 -25.24
N ARG A 221 -12.65 -2.47 -25.89
CA ARG A 221 -12.16 -1.15 -25.45
C ARG A 221 -10.65 -1.13 -25.15
N SER A 222 -9.92 -2.15 -25.60
CA SER A 222 -8.48 -2.21 -25.44
C SER A 222 -7.81 -1.25 -26.40
N ARG A 223 -6.79 -0.53 -25.92
CA ARG A 223 -5.98 0.32 -26.79
C ARG A 223 -4.88 -0.48 -27.45
N LYS A 224 -4.68 -0.21 -28.73
CA LYS A 224 -3.54 -0.68 -29.51
C LYS A 224 -2.83 0.53 -30.09
N ILE A 225 -1.51 0.54 -29.97
CA ILE A 225 -0.69 1.61 -30.52
C ILE A 225 0.14 1.10 -31.70
N ASP A 226 0.31 1.97 -32.68
CA ASP A 226 1.24 1.76 -33.78
C ASP A 226 2.51 2.58 -33.49
N ILE A 227 3.63 1.87 -33.34
CA ILE A 227 4.96 2.44 -33.08
C ILE A 227 5.99 1.78 -33.99
N GLN A 228 7.03 2.54 -34.34
CA GLN A 228 8.20 2.05 -35.06
C GLN A 228 9.40 1.99 -34.12
N TYR A 229 10.17 0.91 -34.19
CA TYR A 229 11.39 0.77 -33.40
C TYR A 229 12.45 1.76 -33.88
N ASN A 230 13.08 2.45 -32.94
CA ASN A 230 14.21 3.33 -33.19
C ASN A 230 15.40 2.89 -32.33
N PRO A 231 16.52 2.44 -32.93
CA PRO A 231 17.68 1.98 -32.16
C PRO A 231 18.36 3.07 -31.33
N GLY A 232 18.11 4.36 -31.63
CA GLY A 232 18.64 5.48 -30.85
C GLY A 232 17.89 5.75 -29.53
N ILE A 233 16.81 5.02 -29.24
CA ILE A 233 16.02 5.18 -28.01
C ILE A 233 16.28 4.00 -27.07
N ARG A 234 16.55 4.29 -25.79
CA ARG A 234 16.58 3.27 -24.73
C ARG A 234 15.17 3.06 -24.18
N TYR A 235 14.61 1.87 -24.41
CA TYR A 235 13.21 1.57 -24.11
C TYR A 235 12.99 1.06 -22.67
N ASN A 236 13.41 1.81 -21.66
CA ASN A 236 13.10 1.49 -20.27
C ASN A 236 12.55 2.73 -19.52
N ILE A 237 11.80 2.50 -18.44
CA ILE A 237 11.14 3.56 -17.66
C ILE A 237 12.19 4.50 -17.02
N ALA A 238 13.34 3.97 -16.59
CA ALA A 238 14.41 4.77 -16.00
C ALA A 238 15.00 5.78 -17.01
N ALA A 239 15.22 5.37 -18.26
CA ALA A 239 15.72 6.22 -19.33
C ALA A 239 14.69 7.26 -19.77
N MET A 240 13.40 6.92 -19.76
CA MET A 240 12.33 7.87 -20.00
C MET A 240 12.35 9.01 -18.98
N LEU A 241 12.59 8.68 -17.71
CA LEU A 241 12.60 9.63 -16.59
C LEU A 241 13.97 10.32 -16.39
N GLY A 242 14.93 10.10 -17.30
CA GLY A 242 16.27 10.69 -17.22
C GLY A 242 17.13 10.18 -16.05
N LEU A 243 16.82 9.02 -15.49
CA LEU A 243 17.48 8.41 -14.33
C LEU A 243 18.67 7.51 -14.71
N SER A 244 19.39 7.83 -15.78
CA SER A 244 20.52 7.01 -16.26
C SER A 244 21.85 7.44 -15.62
N ASP A 245 22.21 6.77 -14.52
CA ASP A 245 23.55 6.16 -14.26
C ASP A 245 23.74 5.68 -12.80
N GLU A 246 22.80 5.91 -11.87
CA GLU A 246 22.97 5.53 -10.45
C GLU A 246 22.28 4.21 -10.02
N THR A 247 21.41 3.63 -10.85
CA THR A 247 20.60 2.46 -10.43
C THR A 247 21.07 1.09 -10.93
N GLU A 248 22.08 1.01 -11.81
CA GLU A 248 22.65 -0.29 -12.22
C GLU A 248 23.67 -0.87 -11.20
N SER A 249 24.04 -0.11 -10.16
CA SER A 249 25.04 -0.52 -9.16
C SER A 249 24.48 -1.10 -7.85
N ASN A 250 23.16 -1.07 -7.60
CA ASN A 250 22.59 -1.49 -6.29
C ASN A 250 21.61 -2.66 -6.33
N THR A 251 21.54 -3.41 -7.44
CA THR A 251 20.82 -4.69 -7.51
C THR A 251 21.73 -5.89 -7.80
N VAL A 252 23.04 -5.69 -7.85
CA VAL A 252 24.04 -6.78 -7.92
C VAL A 252 24.97 -6.70 -6.72
N THR A 253 24.55 -7.29 -5.60
CA THR A 253 25.36 -7.77 -4.45
C THR A 253 24.36 -8.19 -3.35
N ALA A 254 24.27 -9.43 -2.86
CA ALA A 254 25.24 -10.49 -2.79
C ALA A 254 24.54 -11.87 -2.81
N GLU A 255 24.78 -12.66 -3.87
CA GLU A 255 24.77 -14.11 -3.72
C GLU A 255 26.14 -14.49 -3.14
N ALA A 256 26.12 -15.07 -1.94
CA ALA A 256 27.30 -15.65 -1.34
C ALA A 256 27.81 -16.80 -2.23
N PRO A 257 29.13 -17.04 -2.29
CA PRO A 257 29.66 -18.17 -3.03
C PRO A 257 29.25 -19.44 -2.31
N VAL A 258 28.42 -20.26 -2.96
CA VAL A 258 28.15 -21.63 -2.53
C VAL A 258 29.42 -22.41 -2.85
N GLU A 259 30.16 -22.76 -1.78
CA GLU A 259 31.21 -23.76 -1.84
C GLU A 259 30.59 -25.08 -2.34
N GLU A 260 31.20 -25.62 -3.39
CA GLU A 260 30.94 -26.96 -3.90
C GLU A 260 31.35 -27.97 -2.82
N GLU A 261 30.37 -28.58 -2.15
CA GLU A 261 30.56 -29.87 -1.50
C GLU A 261 29.60 -30.88 -2.11
N ASP A 262 30.23 -31.87 -2.75
CA ASP A 262 29.66 -33.11 -3.23
C ASP A 262 28.77 -33.79 -2.19
N ASN A 263 27.53 -34.10 -2.56
CA ASN A 263 26.79 -35.20 -1.94
C ASN A 263 25.87 -35.88 -2.96
N GLU A 264 26.47 -36.89 -3.60
CA GLU A 264 25.94 -38.20 -3.95
C GLU A 264 24.42 -38.37 -4.10
N ASN A 265 24.03 -38.68 -5.34
CA ASN A 265 23.02 -39.66 -5.73
C ASN A 265 21.83 -39.85 -4.77
N ARG A 266 20.78 -39.06 -4.99
CA ARG A 266 19.41 -39.58 -4.88
C ARG A 266 18.63 -39.21 -6.13
N ASP A 267 18.34 -40.24 -6.92
CA ASP A 267 17.35 -40.19 -7.99
C ASP A 267 16.03 -39.66 -7.42
N PHE A 268 15.66 -38.45 -7.84
CA PHE A 268 14.30 -37.92 -7.68
C PHE A 268 13.83 -37.46 -9.06
N GLU A 269 13.06 -38.31 -9.71
CA GLU A 269 12.29 -37.97 -10.91
C GLU A 269 11.24 -36.91 -10.56
N GLY A 270 11.61 -35.64 -10.77
CA GLY A 270 10.72 -34.50 -10.64
C GLY A 270 11.43 -33.26 -11.16
N SER A 271 11.13 -32.88 -12.40
CA SER A 271 11.80 -31.77 -13.10
C SER A 271 11.86 -30.51 -12.23
N LEU A 272 13.07 -29.98 -12.02
CA LEU A 272 13.35 -28.67 -11.40
C LEU A 272 12.56 -27.54 -12.07
N ALA A 273 12.19 -27.72 -13.36
CA ALA A 273 11.35 -26.79 -14.10
C ALA A 273 9.87 -26.85 -13.71
N ALA A 274 9.38 -27.94 -13.11
CA ALA A 274 8.03 -28.00 -12.56
C ALA A 274 7.91 -27.17 -11.27
N ASN A 275 8.93 -27.19 -10.40
CA ASN A 275 8.93 -26.41 -9.16
C ASN A 275 9.05 -24.90 -9.41
N ILE A 276 9.89 -24.46 -10.34
CA ILE A 276 10.05 -23.03 -10.70
C ILE A 276 8.83 -22.49 -11.49
N VAL A 277 8.14 -23.35 -12.27
CA VAL A 277 6.95 -22.98 -13.05
C VAL A 277 5.66 -23.01 -12.21
N LEU A 278 5.59 -23.80 -11.14
CA LEU A 278 4.49 -23.76 -10.16
C LEU A 278 4.54 -22.49 -9.31
N GLU A 279 5.72 -22.14 -8.76
CA GLU A 279 5.91 -20.89 -7.98
C GLU A 279 5.53 -19.63 -8.76
N THR A 280 5.88 -19.54 -10.05
CA THR A 280 5.57 -18.36 -10.88
C THR A 280 4.14 -18.32 -11.42
N ARG A 281 3.34 -19.38 -11.29
CA ARG A 281 1.92 -19.39 -11.67
C ARG A 281 1.03 -19.18 -10.44
N GLU A 282 1.40 -19.77 -9.30
CA GLU A 282 0.78 -19.49 -8.00
C GLU A 282 0.93 -18.02 -7.62
N HIS A 283 2.13 -17.43 -7.72
CA HIS A 283 2.30 -15.98 -7.47
C HIS A 283 1.51 -15.07 -8.43
N LYS A 284 1.11 -15.55 -9.62
CA LYS A 284 0.36 -14.76 -10.63
C LYS A 284 -1.15 -14.90 -10.49
N LEU A 285 -1.65 -16.07 -10.10
CA LEU A 285 -3.05 -16.27 -9.71
C LEU A 285 -3.34 -15.62 -8.35
N ASN A 286 -2.38 -15.62 -7.43
CA ASN A 286 -2.47 -14.99 -6.11
C ASN A 286 -2.59 -13.47 -6.13
N ARG A 287 -2.30 -12.79 -7.25
CA ARG A 287 -2.42 -11.32 -7.37
C ARG A 287 -3.83 -10.82 -7.66
N ALA A 288 -4.72 -11.67 -8.18
CA ALA A 288 -6.10 -11.29 -8.51
C ALA A 288 -7.06 -11.34 -7.30
N SER A 289 -6.65 -12.01 -6.22
CA SER A 289 -7.42 -12.17 -4.98
C SER A 289 -6.53 -11.94 -3.76
N ILE A 290 -5.96 -10.74 -3.64
CA ILE A 290 -5.20 -10.34 -2.46
C ILE A 290 -6.13 -9.66 -1.47
N ILE A 291 -6.12 -10.13 -0.22
CA ILE A 291 -6.71 -9.43 0.92
C ILE A 291 -5.62 -8.54 1.52
N SER A 292 -5.90 -7.26 1.74
CA SER A 292 -4.87 -6.33 2.22
C SER A 292 -5.39 -5.19 3.07
N VAL A 293 -4.49 -4.61 3.84
CA VAL A 293 -4.77 -3.36 4.57
C VAL A 293 -4.95 -2.20 3.59
N PRO A 294 -5.92 -1.30 3.84
CA PRO A 294 -6.12 -0.12 3.02
C PRO A 294 -5.04 0.93 3.27
N ILE A 295 -4.63 1.59 2.19
CA ILE A 295 -3.75 2.76 2.24
C ILE A 295 -4.64 4.00 2.32
N LEU A 296 -4.63 4.70 3.46
CA LEU A 296 -5.49 5.86 3.73
C LEU A 296 -4.86 7.19 3.29
N GLY A 297 -3.53 7.24 3.13
CA GLY A 297 -2.79 8.44 2.74
C GLY A 297 -2.47 8.51 1.25
N SER A 298 -2.43 9.72 0.70
CA SER A 298 -2.13 10.00 -0.69
C SER A 298 -0.64 10.23 -0.98
N ARG A 299 0.15 10.58 0.05
CA ARG A 299 1.59 10.90 -0.10
C ARG A 299 2.46 9.67 -0.36
N ASP A 300 3.54 9.85 -1.10
CA ASP A 300 4.47 8.79 -1.56
C ASP A 300 5.10 7.98 -0.40
N TRP A 301 5.30 8.60 0.77
CA TRP A 301 5.83 7.92 1.95
C TRP A 301 4.84 6.91 2.54
N ASN A 302 3.54 7.06 2.29
CA ASN A 302 2.48 6.13 2.69
C ASN A 302 2.37 4.91 1.74
N ARG A 303 3.16 4.89 0.65
CA ARG A 303 3.15 3.84 -0.39
C ARG A 303 4.38 2.91 -0.34
N THR A 304 5.19 3.05 0.70
CA THR A 304 6.38 2.20 0.91
C THR A 304 5.98 0.77 1.28
N PRO A 305 6.88 -0.22 1.11
CA PRO A 305 6.61 -1.61 1.51
C PRO A 305 6.21 -1.77 2.99
N HIS A 306 6.55 -0.81 3.85
CA HIS A 306 6.19 -0.82 5.27
C HIS A 306 4.69 -0.65 5.54
N TYR A 307 3.94 -0.07 4.61
CA TYR A 307 2.47 0.04 4.69
C TYR A 307 1.76 -1.12 3.99
N ARG A 308 2.52 -2.08 3.42
CA ARG A 308 1.95 -3.22 2.72
C ARG A 308 1.82 -4.38 3.66
N PHE A 309 0.58 -4.85 3.79
CA PHE A 309 0.27 -6.06 4.52
C PHE A 309 -0.82 -6.80 3.77
N GLU A 310 -0.48 -7.98 3.28
CA GLU A 310 -1.18 -8.68 2.21
C GLU A 310 -1.22 -10.17 2.49
N VAL A 311 -2.37 -10.77 2.17
CA VAL A 311 -2.63 -12.20 2.27
C VAL A 311 -3.26 -12.65 0.95
N PRO A 312 -2.60 -13.54 0.20
CA PRO A 312 -3.24 -14.21 -0.92
C PRO A 312 -4.45 -15.03 -0.47
N LEU A 313 -5.61 -14.86 -1.12
CA LEU A 313 -6.85 -15.55 -0.78
C LEU A 313 -6.69 -17.08 -0.81
N VAL A 314 -5.92 -17.61 -1.78
CA VAL A 314 -5.69 -19.06 -1.90
C VAL A 314 -4.97 -19.61 -0.66
N TYR A 315 -3.95 -18.91 -0.17
CA TYR A 315 -3.23 -19.35 1.04
C TYR A 315 -4.10 -19.21 2.29
N PHE A 316 -4.96 -18.18 2.34
CA PHE A 316 -5.96 -18.06 3.38
C PHE A 316 -6.96 -19.23 3.35
N GLU A 317 -7.53 -19.56 2.19
CA GLU A 317 -8.49 -20.66 2.03
C GLU A 317 -7.87 -22.01 2.41
N GLN A 318 -6.64 -22.28 1.95
CA GLN A 318 -5.88 -23.48 2.33
C GLN A 318 -5.61 -23.54 3.83
N CYS A 319 -5.24 -22.41 4.45
CA CYS A 319 -5.00 -22.33 5.88
C CYS A 319 -6.30 -22.58 6.67
N VAL A 320 -7.43 -22.02 6.22
CA VAL A 320 -8.77 -22.29 6.80
C VAL A 320 -9.14 -23.75 6.69
N GLU A 321 -8.92 -24.39 5.55
CA GLU A 321 -9.18 -25.83 5.42
C GLU A 321 -8.34 -26.67 6.39
N THR A 322 -7.05 -26.35 6.53
CA THR A 322 -6.17 -27.05 7.47
C THR A 322 -6.60 -26.78 8.92
N PHE A 323 -7.00 -25.55 9.24
CA PHE A 323 -7.55 -25.18 10.54
C PHE A 323 -8.82 -25.99 10.86
N LYS A 324 -9.76 -26.12 9.92
CA LYS A 324 -10.96 -26.94 10.10
C LYS A 324 -10.62 -28.42 10.30
N LYS A 325 -9.60 -28.93 9.60
CA LYS A 325 -9.12 -30.31 9.73
C LYS A 325 -8.32 -30.55 11.02
N SER A 326 -7.93 -29.50 11.74
CA SER A 326 -7.20 -29.63 13.00
C SER A 326 -8.07 -30.25 14.09
N TYR A 327 -7.44 -30.98 15.01
CA TYR A 327 -8.13 -31.69 16.08
C TYR A 327 -8.05 -30.96 17.43
N HIS A 328 -7.13 -30.00 17.55
CA HIS A 328 -6.99 -29.17 18.75
C HIS A 328 -6.35 -27.83 18.42
N VAL A 329 -6.79 -26.77 19.08
CA VAL A 329 -6.22 -25.41 18.99
C VAL A 329 -6.07 -24.86 20.41
N ASN A 330 -4.86 -24.39 20.76
CA ASN A 330 -4.58 -23.83 22.09
C ASN A 330 -5.15 -22.42 22.20
N ILE A 331 -6.34 -22.24 22.77
CA ILE A 331 -6.94 -20.90 22.95
C ILE A 331 -6.74 -20.36 24.37
N GLU A 332 -6.75 -21.24 25.37
CA GLU A 332 -6.67 -20.87 26.78
C GLU A 332 -5.43 -21.50 27.42
N GLU A 333 -4.80 -20.79 28.35
CA GLU A 333 -3.59 -21.25 29.04
C GLU A 333 -3.84 -22.56 29.82
N ASP A 334 -5.04 -22.73 30.37
CA ASP A 334 -5.45 -23.92 31.13
C ASP A 334 -5.72 -25.16 30.25
N ASN A 335 -5.79 -24.98 28.93
CA ASN A 335 -6.14 -26.01 27.96
C ASN A 335 -5.03 -26.24 26.91
N ILE A 336 -3.80 -25.82 27.23
CA ILE A 336 -2.61 -26.12 26.41
C ILE A 336 -2.37 -27.63 26.45
N LYS A 337 -2.62 -28.29 25.32
CA LYS A 337 -2.38 -29.73 25.17
C LYS A 337 -1.14 -29.95 24.31
N GLY A 338 -0.34 -30.94 24.72
CA GLY A 338 0.76 -31.46 23.90
C GLY A 338 0.24 -32.30 22.73
N PRO A 339 1.15 -32.71 21.81
CA PRO A 339 0.79 -33.53 20.66
C PRO A 339 0.14 -34.84 21.11
N MET A 340 -1.02 -35.16 20.54
CA MET A 340 -1.73 -36.42 20.80
C MET A 340 -1.20 -37.55 19.91
N ASN A 341 -1.45 -38.79 20.33
CA ASN A 341 -1.21 -39.95 19.47
C ASN A 341 -2.19 -39.94 18.27
N ALA A 342 -1.76 -40.53 17.15
CA ALA A 342 -2.51 -40.47 15.90
C ALA A 342 -3.94 -41.03 16.02
N ALA A 343 -4.13 -42.07 16.83
CA ALA A 343 -5.44 -42.69 17.07
C ALA A 343 -6.43 -41.75 17.78
N ALA A 344 -6.01 -41.02 18.82
CA ALA A 344 -6.86 -40.05 19.51
C ALA A 344 -7.10 -38.80 18.65
N ALA A 345 -6.06 -38.34 17.93
CA ALA A 345 -6.16 -37.21 17.00
C ALA A 345 -7.16 -37.48 15.86
N GLN A 346 -7.26 -38.72 15.39
CA GLN A 346 -8.18 -39.10 14.32
C GLN A 346 -9.66 -39.09 14.76
N VAL A 347 -9.93 -39.35 16.04
CA VAL A 347 -11.29 -39.28 16.63
C VAL A 347 -11.76 -37.83 16.78
N LEU A 348 -10.83 -36.89 17.03
CA LEU A 348 -11.12 -35.48 17.29
C LEU A 348 -10.94 -34.59 16.04
N LYS A 349 -10.54 -35.18 14.91
CA LYS A 349 -10.33 -34.46 13.64
C LYS A 349 -11.63 -33.75 13.21
N GLY A 350 -11.55 -32.46 12.89
CA GLY A 350 -12.70 -31.69 12.42
C GLY A 350 -13.45 -30.91 13.51
N GLN A 351 -13.09 -31.08 14.79
CA GLN A 351 -13.76 -30.38 15.90
C GLN A 351 -13.41 -28.90 15.99
N SER A 352 -12.40 -28.44 15.25
CA SER A 352 -11.90 -27.06 15.34
C SER A 352 -12.70 -26.06 14.50
N ASP A 353 -13.67 -26.49 13.67
CA ASP A 353 -14.54 -25.57 12.94
C ASP A 353 -15.38 -24.71 13.89
N ASP A 354 -15.83 -25.29 15.01
CA ASP A 354 -16.61 -24.60 16.05
C ASP A 354 -15.75 -23.60 16.87
N VAL A 355 -14.43 -23.72 16.76
CA VAL A 355 -13.44 -23.00 17.57
C VAL A 355 -12.93 -21.73 16.88
N ILE A 356 -13.21 -21.57 15.58
CA ILE A 356 -12.70 -20.45 14.77
C ILE A 356 -13.14 -19.07 15.30
N VAL A 357 -14.37 -18.97 15.82
CA VAL A 357 -14.90 -17.71 16.37
C VAL A 357 -14.17 -17.33 17.66
N GLN A 358 -13.89 -18.31 18.52
CA GLN A 358 -13.10 -18.09 19.74
C GLN A 358 -11.66 -17.71 19.40
N TYR A 359 -11.08 -18.34 18.38
CA TYR A 359 -9.76 -18.00 17.87
C TYR A 359 -9.72 -16.56 17.35
N GLN A 360 -10.72 -16.14 16.58
CA GLN A 360 -10.85 -14.75 16.12
C GLN A 360 -10.92 -13.76 17.29
N GLN A 361 -11.68 -14.08 18.34
CA GLN A 361 -11.78 -13.24 19.53
C GLN A 361 -10.45 -13.15 20.29
N LEU A 362 -9.72 -14.25 20.45
CA LEU A 362 -8.39 -14.28 21.06
C LEU A 362 -7.40 -13.39 20.30
N ILE A 363 -7.32 -13.52 18.97
CA ILE A 363 -6.41 -12.69 18.18
C ILE A 363 -6.81 -11.22 18.24
N THR A 364 -8.12 -10.93 18.19
CA THR A 364 -8.64 -9.56 18.30
C THR A 364 -8.27 -8.93 19.65
N SER A 365 -8.46 -9.65 20.76
CA SER A 365 -8.12 -9.14 22.09
C SER A 365 -6.62 -8.89 22.23
N ILE A 366 -5.76 -9.77 21.69
CA ILE A 366 -4.30 -9.56 21.68
C ILE A 366 -3.93 -8.32 20.85
N LEU A 367 -4.60 -8.08 19.73
CA LEU A 367 -4.37 -6.90 18.89
C LEU A 367 -4.78 -5.61 19.61
N ASP A 368 -5.94 -5.61 20.27
CA ASP A 368 -6.41 -4.48 21.08
C ASP A 368 -5.42 -4.19 22.22
N ASP A 369 -5.01 -5.22 22.96
CA ASP A 369 -4.00 -5.13 24.03
C ASP A 369 -2.65 -4.59 23.52
N ALA A 370 -2.22 -5.02 22.33
CA ALA A 370 -0.98 -4.59 21.73
C ALA A 370 -1.06 -3.12 21.30
N ALA A 371 -2.17 -2.72 20.69
CA ALA A 371 -2.43 -1.33 20.32
C ALA A 371 -2.45 -0.41 21.55
N GLU A 372 -3.17 -0.79 22.60
CA GLU A 372 -3.26 -0.03 23.84
C GLU A 372 -1.87 0.11 24.51
N LYS A 373 -1.11 -0.98 24.61
CA LYS A 373 0.25 -0.93 25.19
C LYS A 373 1.17 0.01 24.41
N ILE A 374 1.11 0.00 23.07
CA ILE A 374 1.91 0.91 22.24
C ILE A 374 1.52 2.36 22.51
N LEU A 375 0.23 2.67 22.56
CA LEU A 375 -0.28 4.04 22.66
C LEU A 375 -0.15 4.62 24.06
N ASP A 376 -0.40 3.81 25.10
CA ASP A 376 -0.53 4.30 26.47
C ASP A 376 0.72 4.05 27.32
N LYS A 377 1.45 2.95 27.08
CA LYS A 377 2.64 2.59 27.89
C LYS A 377 3.95 2.93 27.21
N ASP A 378 4.08 2.62 25.92
CA ASP A 378 5.34 2.83 25.20
C ASP A 378 5.48 4.28 24.71
N PHE A 379 4.38 4.90 24.30
CA PHE A 379 4.37 6.22 23.68
C PHE A 379 3.27 7.16 24.23
N PRO A 380 3.26 7.44 25.54
CA PRO A 380 2.21 8.25 26.15
C PRO A 380 2.22 9.71 25.66
N GLY A 381 1.02 10.32 25.57
CA GLY A 381 0.86 11.74 25.28
C GLY A 381 0.84 12.11 23.79
N LEU A 382 0.55 11.15 22.92
CA LEU A 382 0.34 11.36 21.48
C LEU A 382 -0.86 12.29 21.22
N ALA A 383 -0.66 13.32 20.39
CA ALA A 383 -1.73 14.22 19.98
C ALA A 383 -2.78 13.56 19.05
N LYS A 384 -2.35 12.56 18.27
CA LYS A 384 -3.19 11.74 17.38
C LYS A 384 -2.69 10.29 17.45
N PRO A 385 -3.11 9.53 18.47
CA PRO A 385 -2.57 8.20 18.75
C PRO A 385 -2.89 7.20 17.63
N GLU A 386 -4.06 7.27 17.01
CA GLU A 386 -4.46 6.38 15.92
C GLU A 386 -3.61 6.62 14.67
N VAL A 387 -3.31 7.88 14.33
CA VAL A 387 -2.41 8.21 13.21
C VAL A 387 -1.00 7.68 13.46
N PHE A 388 -0.53 7.74 14.71
CA PHE A 388 0.76 7.16 15.09
C PHE A 388 0.77 5.65 14.90
N LEU A 389 -0.24 4.95 15.43
CA LEU A 389 -0.37 3.50 15.29
C LEU A 389 -0.44 3.09 13.81
N TYR A 390 -1.14 3.86 12.98
CA TYR A 390 -1.19 3.64 11.54
C TYR A 390 0.21 3.68 10.91
N HIS A 391 1.04 4.65 11.29
CA HIS A 391 2.41 4.79 10.80
C HIS A 391 3.38 3.72 11.36
N CYS A 392 3.08 3.11 12.52
CA CYS A 392 3.80 1.91 12.97
C CYS A 392 3.61 0.74 11.99
N GLY A 393 2.44 0.64 11.36
CA GLY A 393 2.13 -0.31 10.30
C GLY A 393 1.69 -1.69 10.79
N ALA A 394 0.85 -2.34 9.97
CA ALA A 394 0.25 -3.64 10.26
C ALA A 394 1.28 -4.76 10.50
N THR A 395 2.43 -4.70 9.82
CA THR A 395 3.52 -5.68 10.01
C THR A 395 4.09 -5.66 11.43
N VAL A 396 4.12 -4.49 12.09
CA VAL A 396 4.64 -4.37 13.46
C VAL A 396 3.67 -5.04 14.43
N LEU A 397 2.37 -4.75 14.32
CA LEU A 397 1.35 -5.43 15.13
C LEU A 397 1.38 -6.93 14.91
N TYR A 398 1.47 -7.40 13.66
CA TYR A 398 1.58 -8.82 13.35
C TYR A 398 2.72 -9.51 14.09
N ARG A 399 3.92 -8.89 14.08
CA ARG A 399 5.10 -9.42 14.75
C ARG A 399 4.95 -9.43 16.27
N ILE A 400 4.32 -8.41 16.84
CA ILE A 400 4.03 -8.33 18.27
C ILE A 400 3.06 -9.45 18.66
N THR A 401 1.96 -9.61 17.92
CA THR A 401 0.96 -10.66 18.13
C THR A 401 1.60 -12.05 18.04
N LEU A 402 2.36 -12.36 16.99
CA LEU A 402 3.05 -13.65 16.88
C LEU A 402 4.04 -13.90 18.02
N LYS A 403 4.78 -12.88 18.44
CA LYS A 403 5.73 -13.00 19.55
C LYS A 403 5.01 -13.27 20.86
N TYR A 404 3.86 -12.64 21.08
CA TYR A 404 3.02 -12.87 22.25
C TYR A 404 2.46 -14.30 22.26
N LEU A 405 1.86 -14.73 21.15
CA LEU A 405 1.33 -16.09 20.98
C LEU A 405 2.39 -17.16 21.25
N ARG A 406 3.60 -16.99 20.68
CA ARG A 406 4.73 -17.91 20.92
C ARG A 406 5.20 -17.91 22.38
N ALA A 407 5.20 -16.75 23.04
CA ALA A 407 5.62 -16.65 24.43
C ALA A 407 4.64 -17.36 25.37
N GLN A 408 3.34 -17.27 25.08
CA GLN A 408 2.28 -17.90 25.89
C GLN A 408 1.88 -19.30 25.42
N GLN A 409 2.46 -19.79 24.31
CA GLN A 409 2.07 -21.07 23.65
C GLN A 409 0.58 -21.13 23.28
N LEU A 410 -0.02 -19.97 23.03
CA LEU A 410 -1.40 -19.80 22.61
C LEU A 410 -1.46 -19.66 21.09
N GLY A 411 -2.55 -20.10 20.49
CA GLY A 411 -2.85 -19.99 19.06
C GLY A 411 -2.23 -21.08 18.17
N GLU A 412 -1.52 -22.05 18.74
CA GLU A 412 -1.02 -23.21 18.00
C GLU A 412 -2.16 -24.16 17.66
N MET A 413 -2.20 -24.64 16.41
CA MET A 413 -3.11 -25.69 15.96
C MET A 413 -2.36 -27.01 15.76
N PHE A 414 -3.04 -28.10 16.09
CA PHE A 414 -2.55 -29.46 15.93
C PHE A 414 -3.40 -30.21 14.90
N TYR A 415 -2.75 -30.75 13.88
CA TYR A 415 -3.43 -31.49 12.82
C TYR A 415 -2.63 -32.73 12.43
N LEU A 416 -3.28 -33.65 11.72
CA LEU A 416 -2.63 -34.81 11.13
C LEU A 416 -2.21 -34.48 9.70
N ASP A 417 -0.92 -34.62 9.42
CA ASP A 417 -0.38 -34.43 8.07
C ASP A 417 -0.81 -35.57 7.11
N ALA A 418 -0.39 -35.48 5.85
CA ALA A 418 -0.68 -36.51 4.84
C ALA A 418 -0.14 -37.90 5.22
N ASN A 419 0.88 -37.96 6.07
CA ASN A 419 1.52 -39.19 6.56
C ASN A 419 0.95 -39.66 7.91
N GLN A 420 -0.15 -39.05 8.39
CA GLN A 420 -0.78 -39.31 9.69
C GLN A 420 0.11 -39.00 10.91
N ASN A 421 1.12 -38.15 10.74
CA ASN A 421 1.90 -37.62 11.85
C ASN A 421 1.24 -36.37 12.42
N THR A 422 1.37 -36.20 13.74
CA THR A 422 0.95 -34.98 14.42
C THR A 422 1.89 -33.84 14.04
N SER A 423 1.34 -32.84 13.36
CA SER A 423 2.01 -31.58 13.04
C SER A 423 1.46 -30.45 13.89
N ARG A 424 2.32 -29.47 14.17
CA ARG A 424 2.01 -28.29 14.98
C ARG A 424 2.43 -27.04 14.23
N GLU A 425 1.48 -26.12 14.05
CA GLU A 425 1.71 -24.90 13.30
C GLU A 425 0.89 -23.74 13.87
N PHE A 426 1.32 -22.51 13.64
CA PHE A 426 0.47 -21.33 13.80
C PHE A 426 -0.25 -21.06 12.49
N PRO A 427 -1.58 -20.85 12.48
CA PRO A 427 -2.29 -20.51 11.26
C PRO A 427 -2.03 -19.03 10.88
N GLU A 428 -0.82 -18.76 10.38
CA GLU A 428 -0.31 -17.41 10.13
C GLU A 428 -1.23 -16.61 9.19
N GLU A 429 -1.74 -17.23 8.11
CA GLU A 429 -2.61 -16.54 7.16
C GLU A 429 -3.99 -16.16 7.75
N ILE A 430 -4.51 -16.97 8.67
CA ILE A 430 -5.74 -16.63 9.42
C ILE A 430 -5.46 -15.45 10.35
N ILE A 431 -4.32 -15.46 11.08
CA ILE A 431 -3.93 -14.34 11.96
C ILE A 431 -3.79 -13.05 11.14
N LYS A 432 -3.12 -13.10 9.98
CA LYS A 432 -2.96 -11.95 9.09
C LYS A 432 -4.32 -11.44 8.58
N LYS A 433 -5.25 -12.33 8.21
CA LYS A 433 -6.60 -11.92 7.80
C LYS A 433 -7.37 -11.23 8.93
N ILE A 434 -7.34 -11.79 10.14
CA ILE A 434 -7.98 -11.16 11.32
C ILE A 434 -7.38 -9.78 11.56
N LEU A 435 -6.05 -9.65 11.48
CA LEU A 435 -5.38 -8.36 11.61
C LEU A 435 -5.83 -7.39 10.52
N ILE A 436 -5.96 -7.81 9.26
CA ILE A 436 -6.45 -6.95 8.17
C ILE A 436 -7.87 -6.44 8.47
N ASP A 437 -8.77 -7.31 8.92
CA ASP A 437 -10.14 -6.93 9.25
C ASP A 437 -10.20 -5.99 10.45
N TRP A 438 -9.43 -6.31 11.49
CA TRP A 438 -9.26 -5.44 12.65
C TRP A 438 -8.71 -4.08 12.24
N TRP A 439 -7.69 -4.04 11.38
CA TRP A 439 -7.07 -2.81 10.89
C TRP A 439 -8.05 -1.96 10.10
N LYS A 440 -8.83 -2.57 9.20
CA LYS A 440 -9.89 -1.89 8.44
C LYS A 440 -10.91 -1.24 9.38
N LYS A 441 -11.33 -1.95 10.42
CA LYS A 441 -12.31 -1.46 11.41
C LYS A 441 -11.72 -0.38 12.30
N TYR A 442 -10.52 -0.60 12.86
CA TYR A 442 -9.86 0.31 13.80
C TYR A 442 -9.55 1.67 13.16
N PHE A 443 -9.15 1.68 11.89
CA PHE A 443 -8.79 2.91 11.17
C PHE A 443 -9.90 3.47 10.27
N GLN A 444 -11.13 2.95 10.35
CA GLN A 444 -12.26 3.34 9.49
C GLN A 444 -12.60 4.85 9.55
N ASP A 445 -12.35 5.48 10.70
CA ASP A 445 -12.65 6.89 10.94
C ASP A 445 -11.44 7.81 10.85
N VAL A 446 -10.25 7.26 10.57
CA VAL A 446 -9.05 8.06 10.38
C VAL A 446 -9.05 8.69 8.99
N ALA A 447 -9.11 10.02 8.94
CA ALA A 447 -9.02 10.76 7.69
C ALA A 447 -7.61 10.70 7.07
N GLY A 448 -7.53 10.45 5.77
CA GLY A 448 -6.27 10.40 5.01
C GLY A 448 -5.43 11.68 5.13
N GLU A 449 -6.06 12.85 5.23
CA GLU A 449 -5.37 14.13 5.43
C GLU A 449 -4.54 14.16 6.72
N ASN A 450 -5.00 13.47 7.77
CA ASN A 450 -4.26 13.36 9.02
C ASN A 450 -3.03 12.47 8.87
N VAL A 451 -3.13 11.40 8.08
CA VAL A 451 -2.04 10.48 7.73
C VAL A 451 -1.01 11.15 6.81
N ASP A 452 -1.45 12.07 5.95
CA ASP A 452 -0.59 12.85 5.06
C ASP A 452 0.06 14.06 5.75
N SER A 453 -0.31 14.36 7.00
CA SER A 453 0.15 15.54 7.73
C SER A 453 1.60 15.39 8.22
N TYR A 454 2.55 16.00 7.50
CA TYR A 454 3.96 16.05 7.91
C TYR A 454 4.17 16.66 9.31
N LEU A 455 3.35 17.65 9.70
CA LEU A 455 3.43 18.25 11.04
C LEU A 455 3.04 17.24 12.13
N THR A 456 2.02 16.41 11.88
CA THR A 456 1.62 15.35 12.80
C THR A 456 2.72 14.29 12.89
N TYR A 457 3.22 13.84 11.74
CA TYR A 457 4.32 12.88 11.65
C TYR A 457 5.59 13.35 12.37
N SER A 458 6.03 14.59 12.13
CA SER A 458 7.26 15.13 12.74
C SER A 458 7.15 15.25 14.25
N ARG A 459 6.00 15.66 14.79
CA ARG A 459 5.75 15.69 16.25
C ARG A 459 5.78 14.29 16.87
N GLN A 460 5.17 13.31 16.21
CA GLN A 460 5.22 11.92 16.64
C GLN A 460 6.66 11.37 16.61
N LEU A 461 7.42 11.68 15.57
CA LEU A 461 8.82 11.27 15.44
C LEU A 461 9.70 11.85 16.55
N GLU A 462 9.51 13.12 16.93
CA GLU A 462 10.24 13.72 18.05
C GLU A 462 9.94 13.03 19.38
N MET A 463 8.71 12.57 19.57
CA MET A 463 8.35 11.79 20.75
C MET A 463 9.00 10.40 20.73
N VAL A 464 9.02 9.72 19.58
CA VAL A 464 9.76 8.44 19.43
C VAL A 464 11.24 8.63 19.73
N LYS A 465 11.87 9.70 19.22
CA LYS A 465 13.27 10.03 19.52
C LYS A 465 13.49 10.28 21.01
N ARG A 466 12.54 10.94 21.68
CA ARG A 466 12.61 11.18 23.13
C ARG A 466 12.57 9.87 23.92
N GLU A 467 11.59 9.02 23.67
CA GLU A 467 11.46 7.72 24.34
C GLU A 467 12.67 6.81 24.07
N TYR A 468 13.15 6.80 22.82
CA TYR A 468 14.37 6.09 22.46
C TYR A 468 15.59 6.58 23.24
N ARG A 469 15.75 7.90 23.42
CA ARG A 469 16.84 8.48 24.22
C ARG A 469 16.74 8.06 25.69
N ILE A 470 15.55 8.05 26.27
CA ILE A 470 15.33 7.60 27.65
C ILE A 470 15.79 6.14 27.79
N LEU A 471 15.32 5.24 26.91
CA LEU A 471 15.72 3.83 26.92
C LEU A 471 17.22 3.64 26.67
N TYR A 472 17.80 4.43 25.76
CA TYR A 472 19.22 4.41 25.48
C TYR A 472 20.04 4.81 26.73
N GLU A 473 19.64 5.88 27.41
CA GLU A 473 20.27 6.34 28.65
C GLU A 473 20.15 5.30 29.76
N GLU A 474 18.99 4.67 29.93
CA GLU A 474 18.80 3.55 30.86
C GLU A 474 19.74 2.39 30.54
N GLY A 475 19.86 2.01 29.26
CA GLY A 475 20.80 0.99 28.82
C GLY A 475 22.27 1.35 29.10
N VAL A 476 22.65 2.62 28.91
CA VAL A 476 23.98 3.11 29.28
C VAL A 476 24.22 2.99 30.79
N GLN A 477 23.21 3.30 31.61
CA GLN A 477 23.32 3.17 33.07
C GLN A 477 23.40 1.70 33.51
N MET A 478 22.63 0.80 32.87
CA MET A 478 22.73 -0.64 33.10
C MET A 478 24.15 -1.15 32.82
N ARG A 479 24.72 -0.78 31.66
CA ARG A 479 26.10 -1.14 31.32
C ARG A 479 27.11 -0.62 32.34
N LYS A 480 26.98 0.66 32.75
CA LYS A 480 27.88 1.26 33.74
C LYS A 480 27.86 0.52 35.09
N LYS A 481 26.70 0.01 35.48
CA LYS A 481 26.55 -0.82 36.70
C LYS A 481 27.19 -2.20 36.55
N GLU A 482 27.05 -2.83 35.38
CA GLU A 482 27.59 -4.17 35.12
C GLU A 482 29.11 -4.17 34.85
N GLN A 483 29.63 -3.11 34.23
CA GLN A 483 31.02 -2.97 33.80
C GLN A 483 31.59 -1.60 34.24
N PRO A 484 31.82 -1.39 35.54
CA PRO A 484 32.38 -0.13 36.04
C PRO A 484 33.80 0.08 35.49
N GLY A 485 34.05 1.24 34.88
CA GLY A 485 35.37 1.64 34.37
C GLY A 485 35.60 1.47 32.86
N VAL A 486 34.65 0.88 32.11
CA VAL A 486 34.78 0.75 30.64
C VAL A 486 34.41 2.07 29.95
N THR A 487 35.24 2.49 28.98
CA THR A 487 35.02 3.70 28.18
C THR A 487 33.72 3.68 27.36
N TYR A 488 33.27 4.84 26.90
CA TYR A 488 32.10 4.99 25.99
C TYR A 488 32.22 4.16 24.70
N LEU A 489 33.45 3.87 24.26
CA LEU A 489 33.73 2.95 23.16
C LEU A 489 33.15 1.56 23.48
N GLY A 490 32.22 1.09 22.64
CA GLY A 490 31.55 -0.20 22.79
C GLY A 490 30.17 -0.17 23.46
N VAL A 491 29.64 1.00 23.82
CA VAL A 491 28.24 1.13 24.31
C VAL A 491 27.26 0.58 23.28
N GLU A 492 27.40 0.97 22.01
CA GLU A 492 26.48 0.55 20.95
C GLU A 492 26.50 -0.95 20.71
N LYS A 493 27.69 -1.57 20.75
CA LYS A 493 27.83 -3.03 20.63
C LYS A 493 27.13 -3.72 21.79
N TRP A 494 27.39 -3.27 23.03
CA TRP A 494 26.73 -3.83 24.21
C TRP A 494 25.20 -3.66 24.17
N LEU A 495 24.71 -2.50 23.75
CA LEU A 495 23.26 -2.24 23.60
C LEU A 495 22.64 -3.14 22.52
N ARG A 496 23.35 -3.40 21.42
CA ARG A 496 22.90 -4.32 20.37
C ARG A 496 22.81 -5.75 20.90
N ASP A 497 23.82 -6.19 21.65
CA ASP A 497 23.89 -7.53 22.25
C ASP A 497 22.83 -7.70 23.36
N ASN A 498 22.48 -6.61 24.05
CA ASN A 498 21.49 -6.59 25.14
C ASN A 498 20.15 -5.94 24.72
N ARG A 499 19.85 -5.88 23.42
CA ARG A 499 18.70 -5.11 22.90
C ARG A 499 17.37 -5.50 23.53
N ASN A 500 17.17 -6.79 23.82
CA ASN A 500 15.91 -7.28 24.41
C ASN A 500 15.78 -6.92 25.89
N ARG A 501 16.89 -6.61 26.57
CA ARG A 501 16.89 -6.18 27.98
C ARG A 501 16.62 -4.70 28.11
N VAL A 502 17.11 -3.91 27.15
CA VAL A 502 17.00 -2.44 27.15
C VAL A 502 15.77 -1.94 26.40
N PHE A 503 15.51 -2.50 25.22
CA PHE A 503 14.42 -2.10 24.32
C PHE A 503 13.35 -3.20 24.19
N GLY A 504 13.38 -4.22 25.04
CA GLY A 504 12.34 -5.26 25.06
C GLY A 504 11.05 -4.79 25.74
N PRO A 505 10.01 -5.63 25.72
CA PRO A 505 8.74 -5.32 26.37
C PRO A 505 8.98 -5.01 27.85
N ARG A 506 8.51 -3.83 28.29
CA ARG A 506 8.55 -3.39 29.69
C ARG A 506 7.67 -4.34 30.51
N LYS A 507 8.21 -4.90 31.59
CA LYS A 507 7.47 -5.79 32.50
C LYS A 507 6.42 -5.03 33.30
#